data_AF-A0A8X7NLQ1-F1
#
_entry.id   AF-A0A8X7NLQ1-F1
#
_cell.length_a   1.000
_cell.length_b   1.000
_cell.length_c   1.000
_cell.angle_alpha   90.00
_cell.angle_beta   90.00
_cell.angle_gamma   90.00
#
_symmetry.space_group_name_H-M   'P 1'
#
loop_
_entity.id
_entity.type
_entity.pdbx_description
1 polymer ?
#
loop_
_entity_poly.entity_id
_entity_poly.type
_entity_poly.pdbx_seq_one_letter_code
_entity_poly.pdbx_strand_id
1 'polypeptide(L)'
;MGLFNAFIALDSTSIPTFDPSIDSINLQVKSLLYLFKRLRINKLLPLLKNGELTYTDSLVGDRSDPTFAKLDKTYNVIRFKEMLLDDEYRVLVDFIKNKFRSMCFIDDLPTNLSRPRSPTRNSSTDAVSAVDVDDDFLPPFLDYKERNTKLFKFTLFSISQPHTTESIASILSGSNIYIEHKVPFLKRYNIALTATNKVIGKPLTTKFTIDQKQKLKIIRNYLTLLATHVQVMRIYHEYTKMHPVVVATTTTNSLSHSASKLSLHDSSQTSSPTKTTSRSKSSPTKLARRDVHAQPALRKKPSVSKLRLEELYNPVTNPPQFQSTNANRGNDTSSVSASDSITLSEDVESREILRLDVYERCKLAVGEKIKSERKKLNNDMAN
;
A
#
# COMPACT_ATOMS: atom_id res chain seq x y z
N MET A 1 -6.07 2.36 -37.85
CA MET A 1 -7.46 2.20 -38.32
C MET A 1 -7.98 0.87 -37.82
N GLY A 2 -9.00 0.86 -36.95
CA GLY A 2 -9.67 -0.35 -36.46
C GLY A 2 -9.67 -0.48 -34.94
N LEU A 3 -10.87 -0.56 -34.34
CA LEU A 3 -11.23 -0.78 -32.91
C LEU A 3 -11.67 0.42 -32.05
N PHE A 4 -11.86 1.62 -32.61
CA PHE A 4 -12.59 2.69 -31.90
C PHE A 4 -14.12 2.65 -32.08
N ASN A 5 -14.64 1.75 -32.93
CA ASN A 5 -16.04 1.79 -33.36
C ASN A 5 -16.97 0.73 -32.73
N ALA A 6 -16.50 -0.13 -31.83
CA ALA A 6 -17.35 -1.21 -31.30
C ALA A 6 -17.97 -0.92 -29.92
N PHE A 7 -17.52 0.11 -29.21
CA PHE A 7 -18.12 0.51 -27.94
C PHE A 7 -18.09 2.04 -27.85
N ILE A 8 -19.29 2.61 -27.75
CA ILE A 8 -19.69 3.95 -27.28
C ILE A 8 -20.75 4.47 -28.26
N ALA A 9 -21.94 3.84 -28.21
CA ALA A 9 -23.15 4.60 -28.43
C ALA A 9 -23.21 5.63 -27.28
N LEU A 10 -23.01 6.90 -27.65
CA LEU A 10 -23.11 8.08 -26.81
C LEU A 10 -24.60 8.41 -26.62
N ASP A 11 -25.27 7.62 -25.78
CA ASP A 11 -26.57 8.02 -25.27
C ASP A 11 -26.39 8.67 -23.89
N SER A 12 -26.86 9.92 -23.81
CA SER A 12 -26.92 10.88 -22.69
C SER A 12 -25.73 11.83 -22.45
N THR A 13 -25.91 13.02 -23.02
CA THR A 13 -25.51 14.41 -22.74
C THR A 13 -24.93 14.86 -21.37
N SER A 14 -24.63 13.99 -20.40
CA SER A 14 -24.17 14.42 -19.06
C SER A 14 -22.65 14.28 -18.87
N ILE A 15 -21.99 15.38 -18.48
CA ILE A 15 -20.58 15.38 -18.05
C ILE A 15 -20.52 14.75 -16.65
N PRO A 16 -19.65 13.76 -16.40
CA PRO A 16 -19.60 13.08 -15.10
C PRO A 16 -19.22 14.07 -14.00
N THR A 17 -19.95 13.98 -12.90
CA THR A 17 -19.67 14.71 -11.67
C THR A 17 -18.72 13.94 -10.76
N PHE A 18 -18.57 12.64 -11.02
CA PHE A 18 -17.89 11.65 -10.18
C PHE A 18 -18.52 11.48 -8.80
N ASP A 19 -19.79 11.85 -8.68
CA ASP A 19 -20.63 11.56 -7.53
C ASP A 19 -21.54 10.38 -7.87
N PRO A 20 -21.34 9.21 -7.22
CA PRO A 20 -22.16 8.04 -7.45
C PRO A 20 -23.64 8.20 -7.11
N SER A 21 -24.05 9.27 -6.42
CA SER A 21 -25.46 9.60 -6.18
C SER A 21 -26.12 10.37 -7.32
N ILE A 22 -25.33 10.99 -8.20
CA ILE A 22 -25.80 11.84 -9.31
C ILE A 22 -25.60 11.14 -10.64
N ASP A 23 -24.43 10.53 -10.86
CA ASP A 23 -24.06 9.95 -12.13
C ASP A 23 -24.73 8.58 -12.32
N SER A 24 -25.25 8.29 -13.52
CA SER A 24 -25.78 6.96 -13.82
C SER A 24 -24.66 5.89 -13.80
N ILE A 25 -25.01 4.64 -13.46
CA ILE A 25 -24.03 3.53 -13.40
C ILE A 25 -23.26 3.36 -14.70
N ASN A 26 -23.95 3.47 -15.85
CA ASN A 26 -23.32 3.42 -17.17
C ASN A 26 -22.30 4.55 -17.36
N LEU A 27 -22.61 5.78 -16.92
CA LEU A 27 -21.70 6.92 -17.00
C LEU A 27 -20.50 6.75 -16.06
N GLN A 28 -20.72 6.26 -14.83
CA GLN A 28 -19.66 5.94 -13.88
C GLN A 28 -18.68 4.92 -14.47
N VAL A 29 -19.18 3.79 -14.99
CA VAL A 29 -18.33 2.74 -15.57
C VAL A 29 -17.59 3.22 -16.81
N LYS A 30 -18.27 3.86 -17.76
CA LYS A 30 -17.64 4.39 -18.99
C LYS A 30 -16.57 5.43 -18.68
N SER A 31 -16.85 6.35 -17.75
CA SER A 31 -15.90 7.39 -17.36
C SER A 31 -14.67 6.80 -16.66
N LEU A 32 -14.85 5.87 -15.71
CA LEU A 32 -13.74 5.23 -15.01
C LEU A 32 -12.85 4.40 -15.95
N LEU A 33 -13.42 3.66 -16.91
CA LEU A 33 -12.64 2.93 -17.91
C LEU A 33 -11.80 3.87 -18.78
N TYR A 34 -12.40 4.96 -19.25
CA TYR A 34 -11.70 5.98 -20.04
C TYR A 34 -10.58 6.63 -19.23
N LEU A 35 -10.88 7.08 -18.01
CA LEU A 35 -9.93 7.75 -17.12
C LEU A 35 -8.79 6.83 -16.70
N PHE A 36 -9.07 5.55 -16.45
CA PHE A 36 -8.06 4.55 -16.15
C PHE A 36 -6.97 4.51 -17.21
N LYS A 37 -7.40 4.43 -18.48
CA LYS A 37 -6.52 4.38 -19.64
C LYS A 37 -5.83 5.73 -19.88
N ARG A 38 -6.61 6.81 -19.90
CA ARG A 38 -6.14 8.17 -20.20
C ARG A 38 -5.11 8.67 -19.19
N LEU A 39 -5.35 8.41 -17.90
CA LEU A 39 -4.45 8.78 -16.80
C LEU A 39 -3.46 7.66 -16.45
N ARG A 40 -3.41 6.57 -17.25
CA ARG A 40 -2.50 5.42 -17.05
C ARG A 40 -2.40 4.99 -15.59
N ILE A 41 -3.54 4.81 -14.92
CA ILE A 41 -3.61 4.62 -13.46
C ILE A 41 -2.73 3.43 -13.01
N ASN A 42 -2.70 2.35 -13.79
CA ASN A 42 -1.85 1.18 -13.52
C ASN A 42 -0.33 1.45 -13.60
N LYS A 43 0.10 2.55 -14.21
CA LYS A 43 1.51 2.95 -14.36
C LYS A 43 1.92 4.09 -13.43
N LEU A 44 1.05 4.54 -12.52
CA LEU A 44 1.43 5.56 -11.55
C LEU A 44 2.59 5.08 -10.68
N LEU A 45 3.51 5.99 -10.37
CA LEU A 45 4.52 5.75 -9.34
C LEU A 45 3.86 5.62 -7.97
N PRO A 46 4.50 4.91 -7.01
CA PRO A 46 3.91 4.72 -5.69
C PRO A 46 3.74 6.02 -4.89
N LEU A 47 4.50 7.08 -5.20
CA LEU A 47 4.38 8.38 -4.57
C LEU A 47 4.35 9.47 -5.63
N LEU A 48 3.60 10.54 -5.34
CA LEU A 48 3.59 11.75 -6.15
C LEU A 48 4.97 12.42 -6.13
N LYS A 49 5.31 13.08 -7.24
CA LYS A 49 6.47 13.96 -7.31
C LYS A 49 5.96 15.37 -7.55
N ASN A 50 6.33 16.30 -6.67
CA ASN A 50 5.93 17.71 -6.75
C ASN A 50 4.41 17.94 -6.85
N GLY A 51 3.60 17.07 -6.21
CA GLY A 51 2.14 17.16 -6.26
C GLY A 51 1.52 16.68 -7.59
N GLU A 52 2.32 16.19 -8.53
CA GLU A 52 1.85 15.72 -9.83
C GLU A 52 1.88 14.19 -9.98
N LEU A 53 0.98 13.71 -10.84
CA LEU A 53 0.97 12.32 -11.30
C LEU A 53 2.20 12.03 -12.15
N THR A 54 3.05 11.12 -11.66
CA THR A 54 4.22 10.63 -12.38
C THR A 54 4.13 9.13 -12.59
N TYR A 55 4.84 8.64 -13.61
CA TYR A 55 4.65 7.29 -14.15
C TYR A 55 5.92 6.46 -14.06
N THR A 56 5.75 5.14 -13.94
CA THR A 56 6.85 4.16 -13.93
C THR A 56 7.46 3.96 -15.31
N ASP A 57 6.70 4.27 -16.38
CA ASP A 57 7.22 4.24 -17.73
C ASP A 57 7.76 5.62 -18.13
N SER A 58 8.89 5.63 -18.85
CA SER A 58 9.52 6.86 -19.37
C SER A 58 8.75 7.47 -20.54
N LEU A 59 7.49 7.09 -20.74
CA LEU A 59 6.65 7.61 -21.80
C LEU A 59 6.20 9.02 -21.42
N VAL A 60 6.77 10.00 -22.11
CA VAL A 60 6.20 11.34 -22.23
C VAL A 60 4.87 11.16 -22.94
N GLY A 61 3.77 11.22 -22.19
CA GLY A 61 2.45 11.05 -22.76
C GLY A 61 2.25 12.14 -23.81
N ASP A 62 1.79 11.76 -25.00
CA ASP A 62 1.43 12.70 -26.03
C ASP A 62 0.20 13.48 -25.55
N ARG A 63 0.46 14.58 -24.83
CA ARG A 63 -0.56 15.35 -24.13
C ARG A 63 -1.46 16.10 -25.12
N SER A 64 -1.04 16.24 -26.38
CA SER A 64 -1.75 17.00 -27.41
C SER A 64 -2.23 16.16 -28.58
N ASP A 65 -2.49 14.86 -28.41
CA ASP A 65 -3.18 14.11 -29.45
C ASP A 65 -4.64 14.63 -29.55
N PRO A 66 -5.00 15.30 -30.67
CA PRO A 66 -6.33 15.89 -30.85
C PRO A 66 -7.44 14.83 -30.81
N THR A 67 -7.09 13.55 -31.00
CA THR A 67 -8.01 12.42 -30.94
C THR A 67 -8.69 12.29 -29.57
N PHE A 68 -8.01 12.68 -28.48
CA PHE A 68 -8.56 12.58 -27.12
C PHE A 68 -9.22 13.85 -26.61
N ALA A 69 -9.02 15.01 -27.26
CA ALA A 69 -9.48 16.31 -26.73
C ALA A 69 -11.00 16.35 -26.48
N LYS A 70 -11.80 15.75 -27.37
CA LYS A 70 -13.26 15.66 -27.19
C LYS A 70 -13.62 14.80 -25.98
N LEU A 71 -13.00 13.63 -25.84
CA LEU A 71 -13.27 12.70 -24.73
C LEU A 71 -12.75 13.25 -23.39
N ASP A 72 -11.61 13.94 -23.38
CA ASP A 72 -11.05 14.59 -22.20
C ASP A 72 -12.03 15.63 -21.63
N LYS A 73 -12.70 16.38 -22.53
CA LYS A 73 -13.77 17.32 -22.16
C LYS A 73 -15.03 16.59 -21.72
N THR A 74 -15.49 15.60 -22.47
CA THR A 74 -16.71 14.83 -22.15
C THR A 74 -16.63 14.15 -20.79
N TYR A 75 -15.49 13.54 -20.48
CA TYR A 75 -15.26 12.83 -19.22
C TYR A 75 -14.51 13.67 -18.18
N ASN A 76 -14.45 14.98 -18.35
CA ASN A 76 -13.90 15.94 -17.40
C ASN A 76 -12.60 15.48 -16.70
N VAL A 77 -11.58 15.19 -17.49
CA VAL A 77 -10.30 14.64 -17.00
C VAL A 77 -9.61 15.58 -16.02
N ILE A 78 -9.76 16.89 -16.22
CA ILE A 78 -9.18 17.93 -15.35
C ILE A 78 -9.77 17.80 -13.94
N ARG A 79 -11.10 17.87 -13.81
CA ARG A 79 -11.78 17.75 -12.52
C ARG A 79 -11.50 16.42 -11.85
N PHE A 80 -11.45 15.33 -12.61
CA PHE A 80 -11.13 14.02 -12.03
C PHE A 80 -9.72 13.97 -11.47
N LYS A 81 -8.75 14.55 -12.18
CA LYS A 81 -7.35 14.64 -11.72
C LYS A 81 -7.25 15.48 -10.45
N GLU A 82 -7.93 16.62 -10.40
CA GLU A 82 -8.00 17.46 -9.19
C GLU A 82 -8.60 16.67 -8.02
N MET A 83 -9.74 16.02 -8.22
CA MET A 83 -10.39 15.17 -7.21
C MET A 83 -9.49 14.04 -6.71
N LEU A 84 -8.69 13.42 -7.59
CA LEU A 84 -7.72 12.39 -7.19
C LEU A 84 -6.61 12.97 -6.30
N LEU A 85 -6.09 14.15 -6.66
CA LEU A 85 -4.95 14.79 -6.01
C LEU A 85 -5.33 15.60 -4.76
N ASP A 86 -6.59 15.98 -4.62
CA ASP A 86 -7.15 16.65 -3.45
C ASP A 86 -7.46 15.60 -2.37
N ASP A 87 -6.41 15.17 -1.68
CA ASP A 87 -6.49 14.21 -0.57
C ASP A 87 -5.26 14.31 0.33
N GLU A 88 -5.42 14.44 1.63
CA GLU A 88 -4.29 14.48 2.56
C GLU A 88 -3.53 13.15 2.63
N TYR A 89 -4.16 12.04 2.24
CA TYR A 89 -3.53 10.72 2.24
C TYR A 89 -2.69 10.48 0.96
N ARG A 90 -2.65 11.43 0.02
CA ARG A 90 -1.82 11.34 -1.22
C ARG A 90 -0.32 11.16 -0.98
N VAL A 91 0.14 11.42 0.24
CA VAL A 91 1.53 11.22 0.69
C VAL A 91 1.85 9.78 1.09
N LEU A 92 0.84 8.90 1.14
CA LEU A 92 0.97 7.48 1.41
C LEU A 92 1.20 6.69 0.12
N VAL A 93 1.91 5.57 0.25
CA VAL A 93 2.30 4.73 -0.88
C VAL A 93 1.09 4.18 -1.62
N ASP A 94 1.14 4.25 -2.95
CA ASP A 94 0.14 3.81 -3.92
C ASP A 94 -1.28 4.37 -3.66
N PHE A 95 -1.40 5.43 -2.86
CA PHE A 95 -2.70 5.92 -2.40
C PHE A 95 -3.60 6.34 -3.57
N ILE A 96 -3.06 7.03 -4.57
CA ILE A 96 -3.84 7.49 -5.74
C ILE A 96 -4.44 6.33 -6.53
N LYS A 97 -3.69 5.23 -6.73
CA LYS A 97 -4.21 4.02 -7.38
C LYS A 97 -5.35 3.42 -6.59
N ASN A 98 -5.21 3.39 -5.27
CA ASN A 98 -6.19 2.79 -4.38
C ASN A 98 -7.42 3.67 -4.13
N LYS A 99 -7.26 5.00 -4.20
CA LYS A 99 -8.36 5.96 -4.31
C LYS A 99 -9.15 5.70 -5.59
N PHE A 100 -8.46 5.49 -6.72
CA PHE A 100 -9.13 5.08 -7.96
C PHE A 100 -9.92 3.78 -7.79
N ARG A 101 -9.31 2.72 -7.23
CA ARG A 101 -10.00 1.44 -6.97
C ARG A 101 -11.21 1.58 -6.06
N SER A 102 -11.16 2.49 -5.08
CA SER A 102 -12.28 2.76 -4.19
C SER A 102 -13.50 3.35 -4.91
N MET A 103 -13.29 4.01 -6.06
CA MET A 103 -14.36 4.51 -6.92
C MET A 103 -14.93 3.43 -7.85
N CYS A 104 -14.26 2.27 -7.97
CA CYS A 104 -14.75 1.14 -8.78
C CYS A 104 -15.81 0.29 -8.04
N PHE A 105 -16.31 0.75 -6.89
CA PHE A 105 -17.42 0.13 -6.19
C PHE A 105 -18.75 0.64 -6.76
N ILE A 106 -19.43 -0.21 -7.53
CA ILE A 106 -20.68 0.13 -8.22
C ILE A 106 -21.90 -0.46 -7.50
N ASP A 107 -23.06 0.16 -7.68
CA ASP A 107 -24.30 -0.25 -7.01
C ASP A 107 -25.06 -1.36 -7.72
N ASP A 108 -24.93 -1.43 -9.05
CA ASP A 108 -25.61 -2.42 -9.88
C ASP A 108 -24.81 -2.69 -11.16
N LEU A 109 -25.24 -3.69 -11.91
CA LEU A 109 -24.68 -4.04 -13.21
C LEU A 109 -25.08 -3.00 -14.28
N PRO A 110 -24.17 -2.63 -15.20
CA PRO A 110 -24.51 -1.71 -16.28
C PRO A 110 -25.50 -2.33 -17.26
N THR A 111 -26.62 -1.65 -17.52
CA THR A 111 -27.75 -2.17 -18.31
C THR A 111 -27.45 -2.44 -19.80
N ASN A 112 -26.38 -1.87 -20.37
CA ASN A 112 -26.09 -1.93 -21.80
C ASN A 112 -24.78 -2.66 -22.16
N LEU A 113 -24.25 -3.50 -21.27
CA LEU A 113 -23.13 -4.38 -21.60
C LEU A 113 -23.61 -5.68 -22.26
N SER A 114 -24.48 -5.55 -23.27
CA SER A 114 -24.80 -6.64 -24.17
C SER A 114 -23.58 -6.92 -25.03
N ARG A 115 -22.63 -7.70 -24.49
CA ARG A 115 -21.71 -8.44 -25.36
C ARG A 115 -22.59 -9.32 -26.23
N PRO A 116 -22.48 -9.30 -27.58
CA PRO A 116 -23.12 -10.33 -28.38
C PRO A 116 -22.58 -11.67 -27.86
N ARG A 117 -23.46 -12.46 -27.25
CA ARG A 117 -23.14 -13.82 -26.81
C ARG A 117 -22.77 -14.59 -28.08
N SER A 118 -21.48 -14.72 -28.36
CA SER A 118 -21.02 -15.79 -29.23
C SER A 118 -21.44 -17.10 -28.56
N PRO A 119 -22.11 -18.02 -29.28
CA PRO A 119 -22.69 -19.21 -28.67
C PRO A 119 -21.58 -20.18 -28.29
N THR A 120 -21.02 -20.03 -27.08
CA THR A 120 -20.19 -21.07 -26.48
C THR A 120 -21.11 -22.03 -25.74
N ARG A 121 -21.31 -23.16 -26.40
CA ARG A 121 -21.97 -24.38 -25.93
C ARG A 121 -21.41 -24.80 -24.55
N ASN A 122 -22.32 -24.93 -23.59
CA ASN A 122 -22.19 -25.55 -22.26
C ASN A 122 -21.79 -24.61 -21.09
N SER A 123 -22.77 -23.99 -20.44
CA SER A 123 -22.78 -23.91 -18.97
C SER A 123 -24.22 -24.03 -18.47
N SER A 124 -24.42 -25.04 -17.63
CA SER A 124 -25.68 -25.42 -17.00
C SER A 124 -26.13 -24.36 -16.00
N THR A 125 -27.43 -24.11 -16.02
CA THR A 125 -28.18 -23.36 -15.02
C THR A 125 -28.02 -24.01 -13.65
N ASP A 126 -27.48 -23.29 -12.66
CA ASP A 126 -27.81 -23.49 -11.25
C ASP A 126 -27.50 -22.23 -10.43
N ALA A 127 -28.32 -22.04 -9.39
CA ALA A 127 -28.50 -20.90 -8.50
C ALA A 127 -27.31 -19.92 -8.32
N VAL A 128 -27.56 -18.65 -8.65
CA VAL A 128 -26.67 -17.51 -8.39
C VAL A 128 -26.57 -17.26 -6.88
N SER A 129 -25.49 -17.75 -6.28
CA SER A 129 -25.00 -17.24 -5.00
C SER A 129 -24.25 -15.92 -5.27
N ALA A 130 -24.60 -14.86 -4.54
CA ALA A 130 -24.13 -13.49 -4.74
C ALA A 130 -22.62 -13.24 -4.41
N VAL A 131 -21.78 -14.27 -4.50
CA VAL A 131 -20.36 -14.22 -4.13
C VAL A 131 -19.44 -14.37 -5.34
N ASP A 132 -19.90 -15.04 -6.41
CA ASP A 132 -19.16 -15.18 -7.67
C ASP A 132 -20.00 -14.61 -8.83
N VAL A 133 -20.08 -13.28 -8.91
CA VAL A 133 -20.36 -12.66 -10.21
C VAL A 133 -19.08 -12.91 -11.02
N ASP A 134 -19.11 -13.89 -11.91
CA ASP A 134 -18.00 -14.16 -12.84
C ASP A 134 -17.49 -12.83 -13.40
N ASP A 135 -16.16 -12.65 -13.39
CA ASP A 135 -15.44 -11.48 -13.95
C ASP A 135 -15.87 -11.17 -15.40
N ASP A 136 -16.59 -12.09 -16.06
CA ASP A 136 -17.10 -12.03 -17.42
C ASP A 136 -18.22 -11.01 -17.67
N PHE A 137 -18.98 -10.59 -16.64
CA PHE A 137 -20.10 -9.64 -16.84
C PHE A 137 -19.70 -8.17 -16.75
N LEU A 138 -18.55 -7.87 -16.13
CA LEU A 138 -18.06 -6.50 -15.98
C LEU A 138 -16.97 -6.19 -17.01
N PRO A 139 -16.91 -4.96 -17.51
CA PRO A 139 -15.96 -4.62 -18.56
C PRO A 139 -14.54 -4.59 -17.97
N PRO A 140 -13.55 -5.23 -18.64
CA PRO A 140 -12.21 -5.31 -18.11
C PRO A 140 -11.48 -3.97 -18.22
N PHE A 141 -10.59 -3.71 -17.28
CA PHE A 141 -9.68 -2.57 -17.35
C PHE A 141 -8.54 -2.85 -18.33
N LEU A 142 -8.51 -2.13 -19.44
CA LEU A 142 -7.44 -2.20 -20.44
C LEU A 142 -6.45 -1.03 -20.25
N ASP A 143 -5.16 -1.32 -20.34
CA ASP A 143 -4.13 -0.28 -20.32
C ASP A 143 -4.10 0.53 -21.63
N TYR A 144 -3.21 1.53 -21.69
CA TYR A 144 -3.04 2.37 -22.88
C TYR A 144 -2.55 1.61 -24.12
N LYS A 145 -2.12 0.35 -23.98
CA LYS A 145 -1.74 -0.56 -25.07
C LYS A 145 -2.79 -1.66 -25.30
N GLU A 146 -4.01 -1.47 -24.80
CA GLU A 146 -5.12 -2.44 -24.88
C GLU A 146 -4.86 -3.78 -24.18
N ARG A 147 -3.96 -3.82 -23.19
CA ARG A 147 -3.67 -5.04 -22.43
C ARG A 147 -4.52 -5.09 -21.17
N ASN A 148 -5.06 -6.27 -20.87
CA ASN A 148 -5.86 -6.49 -19.67
C ASN A 148 -5.03 -6.29 -18.38
N THR A 149 -5.60 -5.59 -17.40
CA THR A 149 -4.98 -5.28 -16.10
C THR A 149 -5.69 -5.97 -14.95
N LYS A 150 -5.20 -7.15 -14.55
CA LYS A 150 -5.81 -7.99 -13.50
C LYS A 150 -5.91 -7.33 -12.11
N LEU A 151 -5.15 -6.26 -11.86
CA LEU A 151 -5.12 -5.57 -10.58
C LEU A 151 -6.25 -4.55 -10.41
N PHE A 152 -7.07 -4.33 -11.43
CA PHE A 152 -8.21 -3.41 -11.41
C PHE A 152 -9.45 -4.15 -11.88
N LYS A 153 -10.52 -4.05 -11.08
CA LYS A 153 -11.83 -4.62 -11.38
C LYS A 153 -12.90 -3.78 -10.72
N PHE A 154 -14.11 -3.82 -11.28
CA PHE A 154 -15.29 -3.29 -10.61
C PHE A 154 -15.73 -4.26 -9.51
N THR A 155 -16.21 -3.73 -8.38
CA THR A 155 -16.72 -4.53 -7.26
C THR A 155 -18.17 -4.12 -7.01
N LEU A 156 -19.06 -5.09 -6.95
CA LEU A 156 -20.46 -4.83 -6.65
C LEU A 156 -20.64 -4.59 -5.15
N PHE A 157 -21.19 -3.44 -4.79
CA PHE A 157 -21.60 -3.13 -3.44
C PHE A 157 -22.93 -2.37 -3.51
N SER A 158 -24.02 -3.13 -3.64
CA SER A 158 -25.36 -2.60 -3.91
C SER A 158 -26.02 -2.01 -2.68
N ILE A 159 -26.46 -0.75 -2.72
CA ILE A 159 -27.27 -0.16 -1.63
C ILE A 159 -28.69 -0.76 -1.51
N SER A 160 -29.22 -1.37 -2.57
CA SER A 160 -30.61 -1.84 -2.64
C SER A 160 -30.87 -3.08 -1.79
N GLN A 161 -29.81 -3.83 -1.46
CA GLN A 161 -29.92 -5.05 -0.67
C GLN A 161 -29.67 -4.77 0.81
N PRO A 162 -30.39 -5.46 1.72
CA PRO A 162 -30.08 -5.38 3.15
C PRO A 162 -28.73 -6.04 3.42
N HIS A 163 -27.86 -5.31 4.11
CA HIS A 163 -26.51 -5.75 4.46
C HIS A 163 -26.39 -6.08 5.94
N THR A 164 -25.40 -6.91 6.25
CA THR A 164 -24.89 -7.08 7.61
C THR A 164 -23.51 -6.42 7.69
N THR A 165 -23.04 -6.08 8.89
CA THR A 165 -21.67 -5.57 9.06
C THR A 165 -20.64 -6.57 8.54
N GLU A 166 -20.90 -7.87 8.72
CA GLU A 166 -20.05 -8.95 8.22
C GLU A 166 -20.03 -9.04 6.69
N SER A 167 -21.18 -8.91 6.02
CA SER A 167 -21.23 -8.94 4.55
C SER A 167 -20.48 -7.77 3.94
N ILE A 168 -20.62 -6.56 4.51
CA ILE A 168 -19.86 -5.38 4.08
C ILE A 168 -18.36 -5.61 4.29
N ALA A 169 -17.96 -6.14 5.45
CA ALA A 169 -16.56 -6.42 5.74
C ALA A 169 -15.97 -7.47 4.77
N SER A 170 -16.74 -8.49 4.41
CA SER A 170 -16.37 -9.49 3.40
C SER A 170 -16.16 -8.85 2.02
N ILE A 171 -17.11 -8.03 1.55
CA ILE A 171 -17.01 -7.32 0.27
C ILE A 171 -15.75 -6.44 0.20
N LEU A 172 -15.48 -5.66 1.26
CA LEU A 172 -14.33 -4.75 1.30
C LEU A 172 -13.00 -5.49 1.39
N SER A 173 -12.93 -6.57 2.20
CA SER A 173 -11.72 -7.39 2.35
C SER A 173 -11.40 -8.22 1.11
N GLY A 174 -12.41 -8.64 0.33
CA GLY A 174 -12.26 -9.31 -0.96
C GLY A 174 -11.95 -8.39 -2.16
N SER A 175 -11.98 -7.06 -1.96
CA SER A 175 -11.71 -6.09 -3.03
C SER A 175 -10.24 -6.06 -3.48
N ASN A 176 -9.95 -5.36 -4.59
CA ASN A 176 -8.58 -5.14 -5.08
C ASN A 176 -7.86 -3.95 -4.43
N ILE A 177 -8.45 -3.28 -3.43
CA ILE A 177 -7.79 -2.17 -2.73
C ILE A 177 -6.51 -2.69 -2.04
N TYR A 178 -5.38 -2.08 -2.35
CA TYR A 178 -4.04 -2.40 -1.87
C TYR A 178 -3.57 -3.84 -2.21
N ILE A 179 -4.09 -4.43 -3.31
CA ILE A 179 -3.73 -5.79 -3.74
C ILE A 179 -2.23 -5.98 -4.04
N GLU A 180 -1.50 -4.93 -4.36
CA GLU A 180 -0.03 -4.99 -4.54
C GLU A 180 0.73 -5.26 -3.25
N HIS A 181 0.08 -5.01 -2.11
CA HIS A 181 0.66 -5.16 -0.79
C HIS A 181 0.09 -6.41 -0.14
N LYS A 182 0.97 -7.27 0.39
CA LYS A 182 0.58 -8.54 1.00
C LYS A 182 -0.01 -8.32 2.39
N VAL A 183 -1.25 -7.83 2.46
CA VAL A 183 -1.99 -7.70 3.72
C VAL A 183 -2.84 -8.94 3.94
N PRO A 184 -2.70 -9.66 5.07
CA PRO A 184 -3.51 -10.85 5.36
C PRO A 184 -5.01 -10.56 5.32
N PHE A 185 -5.80 -11.50 4.77
CA PHE A 185 -7.26 -11.34 4.64
C PHE A 185 -7.93 -10.98 5.96
N LEU A 186 -7.59 -11.67 7.04
CA LEU A 186 -8.14 -11.41 8.38
C LEU A 186 -7.88 -9.98 8.85
N LYS A 187 -6.71 -9.41 8.54
CA LYS A 187 -6.40 -8.01 8.86
C LYS A 187 -7.24 -7.05 8.03
N ARG A 188 -7.41 -7.32 6.73
CA ARG A 188 -8.30 -6.55 5.84
C ARG A 188 -9.74 -6.59 6.34
N TYR A 189 -10.22 -7.76 6.75
CA TYR A 189 -11.54 -7.98 7.31
C TYR A 189 -11.75 -7.17 8.61
N ASN A 190 -10.79 -7.21 9.55
CA ASN A 190 -10.86 -6.44 10.79
C ASN A 190 -10.83 -4.91 10.56
N ILE A 191 -10.03 -4.45 9.59
CA ILE A 191 -10.03 -3.04 9.18
C ILE A 191 -11.39 -2.67 8.58
N ALA A 192 -12.00 -3.55 7.78
CA ALA A 192 -13.30 -3.33 7.19
C ALA A 192 -14.44 -3.32 8.22
N LEU A 193 -14.40 -4.19 9.23
CA LEU A 193 -15.32 -4.15 10.39
C LEU A 193 -15.20 -2.81 11.12
N THR A 194 -13.96 -2.37 11.40
CA THR A 194 -13.70 -1.08 12.06
C THR A 194 -14.25 0.09 11.24
N ALA A 195 -14.02 0.08 9.92
CA ALA A 195 -14.52 1.11 9.01
C ALA A 195 -16.05 1.17 8.96
N THR A 196 -16.70 0.01 9.00
CA THR A 196 -18.17 -0.13 8.95
C THR A 196 -18.80 0.29 10.27
N ASN A 197 -18.27 -0.20 11.39
CA ASN A 197 -18.76 0.13 12.74
C ASN A 197 -18.66 1.62 13.04
N LYS A 198 -17.63 2.31 12.52
CA LYS A 198 -17.47 3.75 12.65
C LYS A 198 -18.60 4.56 12.00
N VAL A 199 -19.34 3.98 11.05
CA VAL A 199 -20.43 4.66 10.33
C VAL A 199 -21.80 4.19 10.78
N ILE A 200 -21.98 2.88 10.97
CA ILE A 200 -23.28 2.27 11.24
C ILE A 200 -23.51 2.01 12.73
N GLY A 201 -22.47 1.59 13.46
CA GLY A 201 -22.55 1.28 14.89
C GLY A 201 -23.52 0.14 15.26
N LYS A 202 -23.86 -0.75 14.32
CA LYS A 202 -24.79 -1.87 14.56
C LYS A 202 -24.07 -3.18 14.85
N PRO A 203 -24.71 -4.11 15.60
CA PRO A 203 -24.19 -5.45 15.83
C PRO A 203 -23.94 -6.22 14.52
N LEU A 204 -22.99 -7.16 14.54
CA LEU A 204 -22.47 -7.85 13.36
C LEU A 204 -23.56 -8.49 12.49
N THR A 205 -24.55 -9.14 13.11
CA THR A 205 -25.57 -9.98 12.46
C THR A 205 -26.84 -9.22 12.10
N THR A 206 -26.97 -7.96 12.51
CA THR A 206 -28.19 -7.18 12.26
C THR A 206 -28.25 -6.77 10.79
N LYS A 207 -29.34 -7.08 10.09
CA LYS A 207 -29.58 -6.60 8.72
C LYS A 207 -30.02 -5.14 8.73
N PHE A 208 -29.45 -4.34 7.84
CA PHE A 208 -29.82 -2.94 7.67
C PHE A 208 -29.62 -2.49 6.22
N THR A 209 -30.36 -1.45 5.82
CA THR A 209 -30.12 -0.74 4.57
C THR A 209 -29.08 0.35 4.78
N ILE A 210 -28.37 0.69 3.70
CA ILE A 210 -27.36 1.74 3.71
C ILE A 210 -27.71 2.79 2.66
N ASP A 211 -27.46 4.05 2.99
CA ASP A 211 -27.53 5.15 2.03
C ASP A 211 -26.20 5.30 1.26
N GLN A 212 -26.23 5.97 0.10
CA GLN A 212 -25.06 6.21 -0.73
C GLN A 212 -23.98 6.98 0.01
N LYS A 213 -24.36 7.99 0.82
CA LYS A 213 -23.41 8.74 1.64
C LYS A 213 -22.73 7.85 2.68
N GLN A 214 -23.46 6.89 3.25
CA GLN A 214 -22.92 5.92 4.19
C GLN A 214 -21.96 4.96 3.50
N LYS A 215 -22.34 4.42 2.33
CA LYS A 215 -21.48 3.57 1.49
C LYS A 215 -20.15 4.25 1.19
N LEU A 216 -20.18 5.48 0.68
CA LEU A 216 -18.97 6.26 0.37
C LEU A 216 -18.10 6.49 1.62
N LYS A 217 -18.71 6.80 2.76
CA LYS A 217 -18.00 7.01 4.03
C LYS A 217 -17.34 5.72 4.53
N ILE A 218 -18.01 4.58 4.40
CA ILE A 218 -17.46 3.26 4.76
C ILE A 218 -16.25 2.93 3.88
N ILE A 219 -16.40 3.04 2.55
CA ILE A 219 -15.31 2.79 1.60
C ILE A 219 -14.12 3.72 1.86
N ARG A 220 -14.38 5.01 2.10
CA ARG A 220 -13.35 5.99 2.42
C ARG A 220 -12.61 5.66 3.72
N ASN A 221 -13.33 5.27 4.78
CA ASN A 221 -12.73 4.84 6.04
C ASN A 221 -11.88 3.58 5.85
N TYR A 222 -12.36 2.61 5.08
CA TYR A 222 -11.61 1.39 4.80
C TYR A 222 -10.32 1.70 4.03
N LEU A 223 -10.40 2.52 2.98
CA LEU A 223 -9.24 2.96 2.20
C LEU A 223 -8.19 3.67 3.08
N THR A 224 -8.60 4.60 3.93
CA THR A 224 -7.65 5.36 4.77
C THR A 224 -6.98 4.50 5.83
N LEU A 225 -7.76 3.67 6.54
CA LEU A 225 -7.22 2.77 7.55
C LEU A 225 -6.25 1.75 6.93
N LEU A 226 -6.60 1.18 5.78
CA LEU A 226 -5.74 0.24 5.08
C LEU A 226 -4.47 0.91 4.54
N ALA A 227 -4.59 2.13 4.00
CA ALA A 227 -3.44 2.92 3.55
C ALA A 227 -2.46 3.22 4.70
N THR A 228 -2.99 3.62 5.86
CA THR A 228 -2.18 3.85 7.06
C THR A 228 -1.49 2.56 7.51
N HIS A 229 -2.23 1.44 7.60
CA HIS A 229 -1.64 0.15 7.98
C HIS A 229 -0.51 -0.27 7.03
N VAL A 230 -0.74 -0.24 5.71
CA VAL A 230 0.28 -0.57 4.70
C VAL A 230 1.51 0.32 4.84
N GLN A 231 1.32 1.64 5.03
CA GLN A 231 2.44 2.56 5.19
C GLN A 231 3.25 2.27 6.45
N VAL A 232 2.57 2.01 7.58
CA VAL A 232 3.22 1.69 8.86
C VAL A 232 4.01 0.40 8.75
N MET A 233 3.40 -0.68 8.25
CA MET A 233 4.07 -1.97 8.08
C MET A 233 5.25 -1.86 7.12
N ARG A 234 5.13 -1.09 6.04
CA ARG A 234 6.25 -0.86 5.11
C ARG A 234 7.44 -0.19 5.79
N ILE A 235 7.22 0.86 6.59
CA ILE A 235 8.30 1.54 7.32
C ILE A 235 8.88 0.62 8.40
N TYR A 236 8.01 -0.08 9.14
CA TYR A 236 8.40 -0.98 10.21
C TYR A 236 9.26 -2.16 9.70
N HIS A 237 8.86 -2.79 8.59
CA HIS A 237 9.62 -3.88 7.98
C HIS A 237 10.98 -3.41 7.46
N GLU A 238 11.04 -2.25 6.81
CA GLU A 238 12.33 -1.68 6.38
C GLU A 238 13.23 -1.35 7.58
N TYR A 239 12.66 -0.78 8.66
CA TYR A 239 13.43 -0.51 9.87
C TYR A 239 13.97 -1.78 10.51
N THR A 240 13.13 -2.82 10.65
CA THR A 240 13.49 -4.10 11.26
C THR A 240 14.53 -4.83 10.43
N LYS A 241 14.46 -4.74 9.11
CA LYS A 241 15.48 -5.26 8.18
C LYS A 241 16.83 -4.58 8.37
N MET A 242 16.85 -3.26 8.61
CA MET A 242 18.07 -2.50 8.88
C MET A 242 18.62 -2.71 10.30
N HIS A 243 17.75 -3.07 11.26
CA HIS A 243 18.09 -3.26 12.67
C HIS A 243 17.63 -4.64 13.16
N PRO A 244 18.20 -5.75 12.63
CA PRO A 244 17.80 -7.08 13.01
C PRO A 244 17.94 -7.28 14.52
N VAL A 245 16.95 -7.91 15.14
CA VAL A 245 17.04 -8.33 16.54
C VAL A 245 18.07 -9.46 16.58
N VAL A 246 19.25 -9.20 17.15
CA VAL A 246 20.19 -10.27 17.50
C VAL A 246 19.55 -11.00 18.68
N VAL A 247 18.74 -12.01 18.37
CA VAL A 247 18.38 -13.01 19.37
C VAL A 247 19.68 -13.75 19.63
N ALA A 248 20.38 -13.39 20.71
CA ALA A 248 21.40 -14.24 21.27
C ALA A 248 20.71 -15.55 21.62
N THR A 249 20.79 -16.52 20.70
CA THR A 249 20.64 -17.90 21.08
C THR A 249 21.75 -18.11 22.09
N THR A 250 21.37 -18.15 23.36
CA THR A 250 22.18 -18.77 24.39
C THR A 250 22.36 -20.21 23.95
N THR A 251 23.40 -20.45 23.15
CA THR A 251 23.95 -21.76 22.90
C THR A 251 24.30 -22.30 24.28
N THR A 252 23.45 -23.21 24.76
CA THR A 252 23.74 -24.04 25.91
C THR A 252 25.08 -24.72 25.64
N ASN A 253 26.08 -24.33 26.43
CA ASN A 253 27.37 -25.00 26.50
C ASN A 253 27.17 -26.52 26.55
N SER A 254 27.61 -27.21 25.50
CA SER A 254 28.03 -28.60 25.61
C SER A 254 29.53 -28.64 25.28
N LEU A 255 30.32 -28.72 26.35
CA LEU A 255 31.71 -29.14 26.30
C LEU A 255 31.74 -30.60 25.85
N SER A 256 32.37 -30.88 24.71
CA SER A 256 32.84 -32.23 24.40
C SER A 256 34.19 -32.18 23.69
N HIS A 257 35.22 -32.40 24.50
CA HIS A 257 36.53 -33.01 24.27
C HIS A 257 37.17 -33.07 22.87
N SER A 258 38.43 -32.62 22.89
CA SER A 258 39.55 -32.91 21.98
C SER A 258 39.56 -34.29 21.32
N ALA A 259 39.88 -34.30 20.02
CA ALA A 259 40.86 -35.23 19.46
C ALA A 259 41.52 -34.62 18.21
N SER A 260 42.77 -34.23 18.39
CA SER A 260 43.74 -33.91 17.34
C SER A 260 44.02 -35.12 16.45
N LYS A 261 43.91 -34.99 15.12
CA LYS A 261 44.75 -35.74 14.18
C LYS A 261 45.19 -34.85 13.01
N LEU A 262 46.47 -34.51 13.11
CA LEU A 262 47.37 -34.04 12.07
C LEU A 262 47.74 -35.23 11.16
N SER A 263 47.66 -35.06 9.83
CA SER A 263 48.46 -35.87 8.89
C SER A 263 48.73 -35.07 7.62
N LEU A 264 50.01 -34.90 7.32
CA LEU A 264 50.63 -34.23 6.17
C LEU A 264 51.05 -35.26 5.10
N HIS A 265 51.06 -34.80 3.84
CA HIS A 265 51.71 -35.36 2.63
C HIS A 265 51.18 -36.71 2.09
N ASP A 266 51.17 -37.01 0.78
CA ASP A 266 52.16 -36.66 -0.23
C ASP A 266 51.63 -36.63 -1.70
N SER A 267 52.51 -36.08 -2.53
CA SER A 267 52.52 -35.61 -3.91
C SER A 267 52.29 -36.65 -5.02
N SER A 268 51.83 -36.17 -6.19
CA SER A 268 52.48 -36.49 -7.47
C SER A 268 52.06 -35.51 -8.60
N GLN A 269 53.08 -34.99 -9.27
CA GLN A 269 53.08 -34.08 -10.42
C GLN A 269 52.55 -34.74 -11.70
N THR A 270 52.16 -33.95 -12.72
CA THR A 270 52.88 -33.85 -14.03
C THR A 270 52.20 -32.88 -15.03
N SER A 271 53.01 -31.95 -15.54
CA SER A 271 53.14 -31.40 -16.92
C SER A 271 52.00 -30.66 -17.67
N SER A 272 52.36 -29.43 -18.06
CA SER A 272 51.83 -28.42 -19.02
C SER A 272 52.00 -28.78 -20.53
N PRO A 273 51.90 -27.88 -21.57
CA PRO A 273 51.50 -26.46 -21.71
C PRO A 273 50.67 -26.06 -22.99
N THR A 274 50.52 -24.72 -23.21
CA THR A 274 50.22 -23.91 -24.44
C THR A 274 48.77 -23.43 -24.64
N LYS A 275 48.44 -22.17 -25.04
CA LYS A 275 49.10 -21.22 -25.98
C LYS A 275 48.54 -19.77 -25.84
N THR A 276 49.45 -18.78 -25.95
CA THR A 276 49.40 -17.41 -26.54
C THR A 276 48.10 -16.63 -26.78
N THR A 277 48.08 -15.35 -26.37
CA THR A 277 47.70 -14.10 -27.12
C THR A 277 47.50 -12.96 -26.08
N SER A 278 47.71 -11.65 -26.27
CA SER A 278 48.39 -10.83 -27.28
C SER A 278 48.48 -9.39 -26.73
N ARG A 279 49.40 -8.60 -27.30
CA ARG A 279 49.35 -7.13 -27.52
C ARG A 279 49.73 -6.14 -26.40
N SER A 280 50.91 -5.59 -26.64
CA SER A 280 51.40 -4.25 -26.34
C SER A 280 50.56 -3.13 -26.96
N LYS A 281 50.48 -1.96 -26.27
CA LYS A 281 50.57 -0.62 -26.86
C LYS A 281 51.16 0.38 -25.86
N SER A 282 51.97 1.27 -26.42
CA SER A 282 52.89 2.25 -25.84
C SER A 282 52.31 3.67 -25.77
N SER A 283 52.68 4.40 -24.70
CA SER A 283 52.92 5.88 -24.64
C SER A 283 51.70 6.82 -24.81
N PRO A 284 51.71 8.10 -24.33
CA PRO A 284 52.92 8.93 -24.24
C PRO A 284 53.04 10.03 -23.12
N THR A 285 54.26 10.57 -23.06
CA THR A 285 54.68 11.97 -22.80
C THR A 285 54.67 12.58 -21.37
N LYS A 286 55.92 12.84 -20.93
CA LYS A 286 56.40 13.80 -19.92
C LYS A 286 56.08 15.27 -20.25
N LEU A 287 55.81 16.07 -19.22
CA LEU A 287 56.20 17.48 -18.95
C LEU A 287 55.39 17.92 -17.71
N ALA A 288 55.85 18.64 -16.69
CA ALA A 288 57.14 19.20 -16.32
C ALA A 288 57.05 19.72 -14.85
N ARG A 289 58.22 19.83 -14.22
CA ARG A 289 58.64 20.87 -13.25
C ARG A 289 58.10 20.91 -11.81
N ARG A 290 59.11 20.77 -10.93
CA ARG A 290 59.58 21.68 -9.87
C ARG A 290 59.30 21.27 -8.43
N ASP A 291 60.39 20.77 -7.84
CA ASP A 291 60.66 20.75 -6.41
C ASP A 291 60.53 22.13 -5.77
N VAL A 292 59.73 22.20 -4.71
CA VAL A 292 59.81 23.22 -3.65
C VAL A 292 59.47 22.55 -2.32
N HIS A 293 60.50 22.44 -1.49
CA HIS A 293 60.55 22.45 -0.02
C HIS A 293 59.50 21.74 0.87
N ALA A 294 60.09 20.97 1.81
CA ALA A 294 59.73 20.84 3.23
C ALA A 294 58.44 20.08 3.59
N GLN A 295 58.59 18.78 3.83
CA GLN A 295 57.64 17.96 4.59
C GLN A 295 57.87 18.17 6.10
N PRO A 296 56.89 18.66 6.89
CA PRO A 296 56.92 18.51 8.34
C PRO A 296 56.41 17.11 8.74
N ALA A 297 57.11 16.50 9.69
CA ALA A 297 56.81 15.20 10.27
C ALA A 297 55.36 15.07 10.78
N LEU A 298 54.71 13.96 10.44
CA LEU A 298 53.41 13.56 10.96
C LEU A 298 53.48 13.37 12.48
N ARG A 299 52.68 14.16 13.22
CA ARG A 299 52.53 14.00 14.67
C ARG A 299 51.79 12.70 15.01
N LYS A 300 52.32 11.98 16.00
CA LYS A 300 51.77 10.73 16.54
C LYS A 300 50.36 10.97 17.11
N LYS A 301 49.42 10.09 16.77
CA LYS A 301 48.07 10.03 17.34
C LYS A 301 48.14 9.86 18.88
N PRO A 302 47.27 10.48 19.67
CA PRO A 302 47.12 10.10 21.08
C PRO A 302 46.50 8.70 21.17
N SER A 303 47.17 7.84 21.93
CA SER A 303 46.70 6.52 22.36
C SER A 303 45.54 6.72 23.35
N VAL A 304 44.32 6.41 22.94
CA VAL A 304 43.19 6.30 23.89
C VAL A 304 43.22 4.88 24.44
N SER A 305 44.01 4.70 25.50
CA SER A 305 44.02 3.48 26.28
C SER A 305 43.08 3.62 27.49
N LYS A 306 42.37 2.53 27.78
CA LYS A 306 41.49 2.27 28.94
C LYS A 306 40.05 2.78 28.85
N LEU A 307 39.25 1.94 28.20
CA LEU A 307 37.89 1.62 28.64
C LEU A 307 37.88 1.37 30.16
N ARG A 308 37.04 2.09 30.90
CA ARG A 308 36.44 1.57 32.13
C ARG A 308 35.05 1.09 31.75
N LEU A 309 34.88 -0.24 31.77
CA LEU A 309 33.64 -0.93 31.43
C LEU A 309 32.71 -1.01 32.64
N GLU A 310 33.13 -0.50 33.79
CA GLU A 310 32.47 -0.64 35.09
C GLU A 310 31.49 0.48 35.47
N GLU A 311 31.21 1.45 34.58
CA GLU A 311 30.28 2.58 34.85
C GLU A 311 28.99 2.57 33.99
N LEU A 312 28.73 1.52 33.21
CA LEU A 312 27.48 1.41 32.42
C LEU A 312 26.45 0.41 32.98
N TYR A 313 26.74 -0.21 34.12
CA TYR A 313 25.73 -0.87 34.95
C TYR A 313 25.44 0.00 36.16
N ASN A 314 24.54 0.96 36.00
CA ASN A 314 23.91 1.63 37.12
C ASN A 314 22.41 1.27 37.11
N PRO A 315 21.98 0.18 37.79
CA PRO A 315 20.58 -0.15 37.93
C PRO A 315 20.02 0.59 39.16
N VAL A 316 19.82 1.90 39.07
CA VAL A 316 19.17 2.67 40.14
C VAL A 316 18.26 3.75 39.56
N THR A 317 17.09 3.33 39.07
CA THR A 317 15.84 4.07 39.20
C THR A 317 14.68 3.09 39.02
N ASN A 318 14.08 2.69 40.15
CA ASN A 318 12.84 1.92 40.16
C ASN A 318 11.71 2.72 39.46
N PRO A 319 10.92 2.12 38.55
CA PRO A 319 9.63 2.69 38.20
C PRO A 319 8.66 2.56 39.41
N PRO A 320 7.76 3.53 39.65
CA PRO A 320 6.78 3.43 40.72
C PRO A 320 5.90 2.19 40.55
N GLN A 321 5.89 1.31 41.55
CA GLN A 321 4.91 0.23 41.68
C GLN A 321 3.54 0.85 41.97
N PHE A 322 2.61 0.75 41.03
CA PHE A 322 1.19 0.96 41.33
C PHE A 322 0.69 -0.24 42.15
N GLN A 323 0.44 0.01 43.44
CA GLN A 323 -0.15 -0.95 44.36
C GLN A 323 -1.61 -1.19 43.95
N SER A 324 -1.93 -2.44 43.64
CA SER A 324 -3.31 -2.92 43.55
C SER A 324 -3.79 -3.23 44.96
N THR A 325 -4.58 -2.34 45.56
CA THR A 325 -5.28 -2.62 46.82
C THR A 325 -6.71 -3.04 46.50
N ASN A 326 -6.96 -4.35 46.55
CA ASN A 326 -8.29 -4.88 46.76
C ASN A 326 -8.70 -4.62 48.21
N ALA A 327 -9.70 -3.75 48.42
CA ALA A 327 -10.50 -3.72 49.62
C ALA A 327 -11.97 -3.44 49.23
N ASN A 328 -12.85 -4.21 49.85
CA ASN A 328 -14.25 -4.40 49.51
C ASN A 328 -15.16 -3.39 50.21
N ARG A 329 -16.34 -3.14 49.59
CA ARG A 329 -17.60 -2.52 50.08
C ARG A 329 -17.82 -1.00 49.99
N GLY A 330 -18.88 -0.66 49.27
CA GLY A 330 -19.71 0.55 49.46
C GLY A 330 -20.45 0.95 48.18
N ASN A 331 -21.75 0.65 48.11
CA ASN A 331 -22.67 1.17 47.08
C ASN A 331 -22.63 2.70 47.04
N ASP A 332 -22.66 3.29 45.84
CA ASP A 332 -23.72 4.22 45.42
C ASP A 332 -23.57 4.67 43.96
N THR A 333 -24.69 5.15 43.45
CA THR A 333 -25.14 5.29 42.06
C THR A 333 -24.44 6.36 41.20
N SER A 334 -24.43 6.04 39.89
CA SER A 334 -24.62 6.91 38.72
C SER A 334 -23.41 7.42 37.91
N SER A 335 -23.47 7.03 36.62
CA SER A 335 -23.21 7.83 35.43
C SER A 335 -21.79 7.84 34.82
N VAL A 336 -21.78 7.47 33.53
CA VAL A 336 -20.90 7.94 32.43
C VAL A 336 -19.60 7.16 32.14
N SER A 337 -19.51 6.77 30.85
CA SER A 337 -18.35 6.41 30.03
C SER A 337 -17.79 4.99 30.13
N ALA A 338 -18.53 4.05 29.53
CA ALA A 338 -17.94 2.81 29.03
C ALA A 338 -17.14 3.11 27.74
N SER A 339 -15.82 3.22 27.88
CA SER A 339 -14.87 3.07 26.78
C SER A 339 -14.88 1.62 26.32
N ASP A 340 -15.58 1.34 25.22
CA ASP A 340 -15.55 0.06 24.51
C ASP A 340 -14.14 -0.18 23.93
N SER A 341 -13.28 -0.84 24.69
CA SER A 341 -12.09 -1.50 24.14
C SER A 341 -12.49 -2.89 23.65
N ILE A 342 -12.81 -3.00 22.37
CA ILE A 342 -13.04 -4.29 21.70
C ILE A 342 -11.70 -5.04 21.62
N THR A 343 -11.45 -5.93 22.58
CA THR A 343 -10.29 -6.83 22.69
C THR A 343 -10.48 -8.09 21.83
N LEU A 344 -10.39 -7.96 20.51
CA LEU A 344 -10.42 -9.12 19.58
C LEU A 344 -9.37 -9.04 18.44
N SER A 345 -8.36 -8.16 18.53
CA SER A 345 -7.44 -7.88 17.39
C SER A 345 -5.95 -8.00 17.67
N GLU A 346 -5.50 -8.25 18.90
CA GLU A 346 -4.05 -8.29 19.21
C GLU A 346 -3.33 -9.50 18.62
N ASP A 347 -4.00 -10.63 18.41
CA ASP A 347 -3.31 -11.93 18.33
C ASP A 347 -2.58 -12.21 17.00
N VAL A 348 -2.93 -11.52 15.91
CA VAL A 348 -2.28 -11.69 14.59
C VAL A 348 -1.24 -10.60 14.32
N GLU A 349 -1.51 -9.38 14.76
CA GLU A 349 -0.61 -8.25 14.60
C GLU A 349 0.58 -8.36 15.58
N SER A 350 0.36 -8.91 16.78
CA SER A 350 1.44 -9.13 17.77
C SER A 350 2.45 -10.20 17.35
N ARG A 351 2.07 -11.15 16.49
CA ARG A 351 3.01 -12.18 15.99
C ARG A 351 3.99 -11.64 14.97
N GLU A 352 3.60 -10.62 14.20
CA GLU A 352 4.46 -9.97 13.19
C GLU A 352 5.28 -8.81 13.77
N ILE A 353 4.77 -8.17 14.84
CA ILE A 353 5.44 -7.04 15.50
C ILE A 353 6.36 -7.54 16.62
N LEU A 354 7.64 -7.69 16.29
CA LEU A 354 8.73 -7.95 17.23
C LEU A 354 9.08 -6.75 18.13
N ARG A 355 8.93 -5.51 17.64
CA ARG A 355 9.26 -4.27 18.36
C ARG A 355 8.08 -3.30 18.39
N LEU A 356 7.26 -3.40 19.43
CA LEU A 356 6.04 -2.62 19.59
C LEU A 356 6.32 -1.10 19.69
N ASP A 357 7.41 -0.72 20.36
CA ASP A 357 7.86 0.66 20.49
C ASP A 357 8.18 1.31 19.14
N VAL A 358 8.86 0.57 18.27
CA VAL A 358 9.18 1.01 16.90
C VAL A 358 7.90 1.11 16.07
N TYR A 359 7.01 0.13 16.18
CA TYR A 359 5.74 0.14 15.47
C TYR A 359 4.89 1.38 15.82
N GLU A 360 4.75 1.70 17.11
CA GLU A 360 4.01 2.89 17.54
C GLU A 360 4.67 4.19 17.09
N ARG A 361 6.02 4.27 17.09
CA ARG A 361 6.73 5.42 16.49
C ARG A 361 6.45 5.56 15.00
N CYS A 362 6.40 4.46 14.25
CA CYS A 362 6.06 4.48 12.82
C CYS A 362 4.64 5.00 12.60
N LYS A 363 3.68 4.56 13.42
CA LYS A 363 2.29 5.01 13.38
C LYS A 363 2.15 6.51 13.66
N LEU A 364 2.85 7.03 14.66
CA LEU A 364 2.92 8.46 14.96
C LEU A 364 3.49 9.25 13.79
N ALA A 365 4.63 8.82 13.23
CA ALA A 365 5.27 9.49 12.10
C ALA A 365 4.38 9.54 10.86
N VAL A 366 3.67 8.46 10.55
CA VAL A 366 2.68 8.44 9.45
C VAL A 366 1.54 9.43 9.73
N GLY A 367 1.02 9.45 10.95
CA GLY A 367 -0.03 10.38 11.36
C GLY A 367 0.38 11.85 11.25
N GLU A 368 1.59 12.20 11.70
CA GLU A 368 2.15 13.55 11.57
C GLU A 368 2.30 13.97 10.10
N LYS A 369 2.78 13.06 9.24
CA LYS A 369 2.93 13.33 7.81
C LYS A 369 1.59 13.67 7.15
N ILE A 370 0.54 12.90 7.45
CA ILE A 370 -0.82 13.15 6.94
C ILE A 370 -1.34 14.51 7.44
N LYS A 371 -1.13 14.81 8.74
CA LYS A 371 -1.53 16.11 9.32
C LYS A 371 -0.81 17.28 8.65
N SER A 372 0.49 17.13 8.36
CA SER A 372 1.26 18.14 7.65
C SER A 372 0.74 18.37 6.24
N GLU A 373 0.41 17.30 5.52
CA GLU A 373 -0.15 17.42 4.17
C GLU A 373 -1.53 18.07 4.16
N ARG A 374 -2.39 17.74 5.14
CA ARG A 374 -3.69 18.39 5.30
C ARG A 374 -3.54 19.91 5.49
N LYS A 375 -2.59 20.35 6.33
CA LYS A 375 -2.31 21.77 6.52
C LYS A 375 -1.87 22.44 5.22
N LYS A 376 -1.03 21.75 4.44
CA LYS A 376 -0.58 22.24 3.14
C LYS A 376 -1.74 22.43 2.16
N LEU A 377 -2.59 21.42 2.01
CA LEU A 377 -3.78 21.50 1.14
C LEU A 377 -4.72 22.64 1.56
N ASN A 378 -4.97 22.80 2.87
CA ASN A 378 -5.81 23.90 3.35
C ASN A 378 -5.22 25.28 3.07
N ASN A 379 -3.89 25.43 3.15
CA ASN A 379 -3.22 26.69 2.84
C ASN A 379 -3.23 26.99 1.32
N ASP A 380 -3.10 25.95 0.49
CA ASP A 380 -3.17 26.07 -0.97
C ASP A 380 -4.59 26.46 -1.44
N MET A 381 -5.64 26.22 -0.64
CA MET A 381 -7.02 26.67 -0.93
C MET A 381 -7.33 28.08 -0.42
N ALA A 382 -6.51 28.64 0.48
CA ALA A 382 -6.71 29.97 1.06
C ALA A 382 -6.01 31.09 0.28
N ASN A 383 -5.10 30.72 -0.64
CA ASN A 383 -4.45 31.60 -1.61
C ASN A 383 -5.04 31.37 -3.00
#